data_AF-X1V3W9-F1
#
_entry.id   AF-X1V3W9-F1
#
_cell.length_a   1.000
_cell.length_b   1.000
_cell.length_c   1.000
_cell.angle_alpha   90.00
_cell.angle_beta   90.00
_cell.angle_gamma   90.00
#
_symmetry.space_group_name_H-M   'P 1'
#
loop_
_entity.id
_entity.type
_entity.pdbx_description
1 polymer ?
#
loop_
_entity_poly.entity_id
_entity_poly.type
_entity_poly.pdbx_seq_one_letter_code
_entity_poly.pdbx_strand_id
1 'polypeptide(L)'
;IGDFFKTVDRIQLEYVDEYEDTPVTISLSDDGGEHWVYKTRLLGTGDGRQKVADFYFHDKDRITSKDFTVQIMSSSAATTFTWTGFYIFFEPRGEWQEI
;
A
#
# COMPACT_ATOMS: atom_id res chain seq x y z
N ILE A 1 8.13 28.30 -5.62
CA ILE A 1 7.42 27.09 -6.09
C ILE A 1 7.17 26.29 -4.83
N GLY A 2 5.92 26.18 -4.37
CA GLY A 2 5.60 25.59 -3.07
C GLY A 2 5.73 24.07 -3.11
N ASP A 3 6.16 23.49 -2.00
CA ASP A 3 6.20 22.04 -1.82
C ASP A 3 4.77 21.54 -1.51
N PHE A 4 4.28 20.62 -2.34
CA PHE A 4 2.94 20.04 -2.21
C PHE A 4 3.03 18.73 -1.44
N PHE A 5 2.56 18.74 -0.19
CA PHE A 5 2.44 17.55 0.62
C PHE A 5 1.15 16.79 0.27
N LYS A 6 1.21 15.46 0.31
CA LYS A 6 0.06 14.57 0.09
C LYS A 6 -0.09 13.60 1.24
N THR A 7 -1.31 13.44 1.72
CA THR A 7 -1.66 12.38 2.69
C THR A 7 -2.10 11.13 1.93
N VAL A 8 -1.50 9.98 2.25
CA VAL A 8 -1.93 8.68 1.70
C VAL A 8 -3.23 8.25 2.38
N ASP A 9 -4.25 7.96 1.58
CA ASP A 9 -5.55 7.40 2.04
C ASP A 9 -5.47 5.86 2.07
N ARG A 10 -5.14 5.27 0.93
CA ARG A 10 -4.98 3.82 0.81
C ARG A 10 -4.01 3.43 -0.29
N ILE A 11 -3.43 2.25 -0.12
CA ILE A 11 -2.76 1.51 -1.19
C ILE A 11 -3.68 0.38 -1.63
N GLN A 12 -3.89 0.29 -2.93
CA GLN A 12 -4.66 -0.78 -3.55
C GLN A 12 -3.73 -1.67 -4.36
N LEU A 13 -3.86 -2.97 -4.14
CA LEU A 13 -3.19 -3.98 -4.93
C LEU A 13 -4.21 -4.77 -5.72
N GLU A 14 -3.92 -4.98 -6.99
CA GLU A 14 -4.64 -5.94 -7.81
C GLU A 14 -3.79 -7.18 -8.00
N TYR A 15 -4.42 -8.35 -7.88
CA TYR A 15 -3.73 -9.62 -7.95
C TYR A 15 -4.62 -10.71 -8.52
N VAL A 16 -4.00 -11.75 -9.07
CA VAL A 16 -4.67 -13.01 -9.42
C VAL A 16 -4.35 -14.04 -8.34
N ASP A 17 -5.41 -14.65 -7.80
CA ASP A 17 -5.36 -15.61 -6.71
C ASP A 17 -5.35 -17.05 -7.23
N GLU A 18 -4.18 -17.59 -7.56
CA GLU A 18 -4.06 -18.97 -8.05
C GLU A 18 -3.78 -19.96 -6.90
N TYR A 19 -4.79 -20.18 -6.06
CA TYR A 19 -4.88 -21.34 -5.14
C TYR A 19 -4.07 -21.29 -3.84
N GLU A 20 -3.59 -20.13 -3.38
CA GLU A 20 -2.90 -20.05 -2.08
C GLU A 20 -3.14 -18.72 -1.33
N ASP A 21 -3.40 -18.86 -0.03
CA ASP A 21 -3.47 -17.73 0.90
C ASP A 21 -2.06 -17.14 1.15
N THR A 22 -1.85 -15.92 0.68
CA THR A 22 -0.57 -15.23 0.69
C THR A 22 -0.59 -14.07 1.71
N PRO A 23 0.16 -14.15 2.82
CA PRO A 23 0.32 -13.01 3.72
C PRO A 23 1.11 -11.89 3.05
N VAL A 24 0.48 -10.73 2.91
CA VAL A 24 1.06 -9.55 2.27
C VAL A 24 1.14 -8.42 3.27
N THR A 25 2.31 -7.80 3.34
CA THR A 25 2.57 -6.61 4.13
C THR A 25 2.92 -5.44 3.20
N ILE A 26 2.21 -4.33 3.38
CA ILE A 26 2.51 -3.05 2.74
C ILE A 26 3.08 -2.11 3.79
N SER A 27 4.25 -1.58 3.52
CA SER A 27 4.92 -0.61 4.37
C SER A 27 5.07 0.72 3.65
N LEU A 28 4.86 1.81 4.39
CA LEU A 28 5.04 3.18 3.96
C LEU A 28 6.03 3.89 4.87
N SER A 29 6.87 4.73 4.27
CA SER A 29 7.83 5.59 4.95
C SER A 29 7.85 6.97 4.30
N ASP A 30 7.96 8.02 5.10
CA ASP A 30 8.15 9.41 4.68
C ASP A 30 9.59 9.92 4.88
N ASP A 31 10.50 9.07 5.38
CA ASP A 31 11.88 9.42 5.72
C ASP A 31 12.93 8.61 4.96
N GLY A 32 12.55 8.02 3.83
CA GLY A 32 13.45 7.22 2.99
C GLY A 32 13.75 5.82 3.54
N GLY A 33 12.97 5.35 4.51
CA GLY A 33 12.99 3.98 5.02
C GLY A 33 13.63 3.81 6.38
N GLU A 34 13.80 4.89 7.16
CA GLU A 34 14.24 4.79 8.56
C GLU A 34 13.10 4.32 9.46
N HIS A 35 11.90 4.86 9.26
CA HIS A 35 10.68 4.45 9.97
C HIS A 35 9.60 4.01 8.99
N TRP A 36 8.86 2.97 9.39
CA TRP A 36 7.83 2.35 8.57
C TRP A 36 6.53 2.19 9.34
N VAL A 37 5.44 2.66 8.74
CA VAL A 37 4.08 2.22 9.09
C VAL A 37 3.71 1.08 8.17
N TYR A 38 3.07 0.04 8.68
CA TYR A 38 2.75 -1.13 7.86
C TYR A 38 1.37 -1.70 8.12
N LYS A 39 0.82 -2.35 7.10
CA LYS A 39 -0.44 -3.07 7.14
C LYS A 39 -0.23 -4.45 6.56
N THR A 40 -0.65 -5.47 7.31
CA THR A 40 -0.57 -6.87 6.88
C THR A 40 -1.96 -7.43 6.69
N ARG A 41 -2.15 -8.17 5.61
CA ARG A 41 -3.39 -8.89 5.32
C ARG A 41 -3.09 -10.21 4.64
N LEU A 42 -3.86 -11.23 4.95
CA LEU A 42 -3.88 -12.48 4.20
C LEU A 42 -4.69 -12.27 2.92
N LEU A 43 -4.05 -12.44 1.76
CA LEU A 43 -4.67 -12.29 0.44
C LEU A 43 -4.72 -13.64 -0.25
N GLY A 44 -5.91 -14.08 -0.62
CA GLY A 44 -6.13 -15.38 -1.24
C GLY A 44 -7.34 -16.05 -0.63
N THR A 45 -8.01 -16.83 -1.46
CA THR A 45 -8.96 -17.90 -1.12
C THR A 45 -8.93 -19.03 -2.17
N GLY A 46 -8.08 -18.91 -3.20
CA GLY A 46 -7.85 -19.93 -4.22
C GLY A 46 -8.94 -20.14 -5.25
N ASP A 47 -9.37 -19.07 -5.94
CA ASP A 47 -10.43 -19.15 -6.96
C ASP A 47 -10.00 -18.82 -8.39
N GLY A 48 -8.72 -18.52 -8.63
CA GLY A 48 -8.15 -18.20 -9.93
C GLY A 48 -8.63 -16.88 -10.53
N ARG A 49 -9.21 -15.98 -9.71
CA ARG A 49 -9.80 -14.72 -10.18
C ARG A 49 -8.91 -13.53 -9.85
N GLN A 50 -9.06 -12.48 -10.66
CA GLN A 50 -8.53 -11.17 -10.35
C GLN A 50 -9.30 -10.57 -9.17
N LYS A 51 -8.56 -10.06 -8.19
CA LYS A 51 -9.06 -9.49 -6.94
C LYS A 51 -8.34 -8.20 -6.63
N VAL A 52 -8.95 -7.45 -5.73
CA VAL A 52 -8.47 -6.16 -5.27
C VAL A 52 -8.37 -6.17 -3.75
N ALA A 53 -7.25 -5.68 -3.22
CA ALA A 53 -7.03 -5.53 -1.80
C ALA A 53 -6.63 -4.08 -1.47
N ASP A 54 -7.46 -3.42 -0.67
CA ASP A 54 -7.18 -2.10 -0.14
C ASP A 54 -6.52 -2.18 1.25
N PHE A 55 -5.49 -1.36 1.44
CA PHE A 55 -4.76 -1.14 2.68
C PHE A 55 -4.86 0.33 3.05
N TYR A 56 -5.69 0.66 4.03
CA TYR A 56 -5.95 2.02 4.47
C TYR A 56 -4.90 2.50 5.49
N PHE A 57 -4.40 3.72 5.32
CA PHE A 57 -3.38 4.35 6.16
C PHE A 57 -3.93 5.60 6.83
N HIS A 58 -4.78 5.39 7.84
CA HIS A 58 -5.49 6.45 8.56
C HIS A 58 -5.07 6.55 10.02
N ASP A 59 -5.57 7.60 10.68
CA ASP A 59 -5.39 7.86 12.12
C ASP A 59 -3.92 7.83 12.55
N LYS A 60 -3.54 6.84 13.37
CA LYS A 60 -2.20 6.66 13.93
C LYS A 60 -1.16 6.20 12.90
N ASP A 61 -1.61 5.69 11.75
CA ASP A 61 -0.77 5.19 10.67
C ASP A 61 -0.80 6.13 9.45
N ARG A 62 -1.32 7.35 9.64
CA ARG A 62 -1.42 8.39 8.61
C ARG A 62 -0.05 8.93 8.25
N ILE A 63 0.30 8.89 6.97
CA ILE A 63 1.53 9.50 6.43
C ILE A 63 1.18 10.66 5.52
N THR A 64 1.86 11.79 5.73
CA THR A 64 1.76 12.99 4.90
C THR A 64 3.15 13.47 4.53
N SER A 65 3.51 13.36 3.26
CA SER A 65 4.84 13.73 2.78
C SER A 65 4.80 14.23 1.34
N LYS A 66 5.91 14.83 0.93
CA LYS A 66 6.22 15.14 -0.47
C LYS A 66 6.70 13.89 -1.22
N ASP A 67 7.56 13.13 -0.57
CA ASP A 67 8.14 11.90 -1.07
C ASP A 67 7.81 10.76 -0.09
N PHE A 68 7.37 9.63 -0.61
CA PHE A 68 7.09 8.43 0.19
C PHE A 68 7.75 7.22 -0.45
N THR A 69 8.28 6.36 0.40
CA THR A 69 8.81 5.06 0.00
C THR A 69 7.76 4.00 0.30
N VAL A 70 7.46 3.16 -0.69
CA VAL A 70 6.52 2.05 -0.54
C VAL A 70 7.27 0.74 -0.65
N GLN A 71 7.03 -0.17 0.28
CA GLN A 71 7.55 -1.54 0.24
C GLN A 71 6.39 -2.53 0.25
N ILE A 72 6.43 -3.49 -0.66
CA ILE A 72 5.47 -4.59 -0.74
C ILE A 72 6.24 -5.88 -0.48
N MET A 73 5.85 -6.61 0.56
CA MET A 73 6.48 -7.87 0.93
C MET A 73 5.44 -8.96 1.09
N SER A 74 5.83 -10.18 0.73
CA SER A 74 5.13 -11.39 1.08
C SER A 74 6.11 -12.34 1.76
N SER A 75 5.66 -13.01 2.82
CA SER A 75 6.42 -14.10 3.43
C SER A 75 6.05 -15.47 2.85
N SER A 76 5.10 -15.53 1.91
CA SER A 76 4.79 -16.77 1.19
C SER A 76 5.83 -17.04 0.10
N ALA A 77 6.17 -18.31 -0.07
CA ALA A 77 6.96 -18.79 -1.20
C ALA A 77 6.09 -19.09 -2.44
N ALA A 78 4.78 -18.86 -2.36
CA ALA A 78 3.82 -19.09 -3.44
C ALA A 78 4.21 -18.27 -4.68
N THR A 79 4.50 -18.96 -5.78
CA THR A 79 4.74 -18.33 -7.09
C THR A 79 3.46 -18.12 -7.88
N THR A 80 2.35 -18.66 -7.36
CA THR A 80 1.02 -18.66 -7.99
C THR A 80 0.24 -17.38 -7.67
N PHE A 81 0.79 -16.51 -6.82
CA PHE A 81 0.25 -15.19 -6.56
C PHE A 81 0.88 -14.17 -7.50
N THR A 82 0.09 -13.59 -8.41
CA THR A 82 0.59 -12.63 -9.41
C THR A 82 0.00 -11.25 -9.18
N TRP A 83 0.86 -10.24 -8.99
CA TRP A 83 0.47 -8.83 -8.95
C TRP A 83 0.13 -8.33 -10.35
N THR A 84 -1.05 -7.73 -10.53
CA THR A 84 -1.48 -7.14 -11.80
C THR A 84 -1.52 -5.63 -11.76
N GLY A 85 -1.61 -5.03 -10.57
CA GLY A 85 -1.75 -3.58 -10.42
C GLY A 85 -1.37 -3.08 -9.04
N PHE A 86 -0.89 -1.84 -9.00
CA PHE A 86 -0.53 -1.11 -7.79
C PHE A 86 -1.00 0.34 -7.94
N TYR A 87 -1.80 0.80 -6.98
CA TYR A 87 -2.34 2.15 -6.98
C TYR A 87 -2.23 2.76 -5.59
N ILE A 88 -1.85 4.04 -5.55
CA ILE A 88 -1.85 4.86 -4.34
C ILE A 88 -2.96 5.89 -4.48
N PHE A 89 -3.85 5.92 -3.50
CA PHE A 89 -4.90 6.92 -3.40
C PHE A 89 -4.53 7.91 -2.29
N PHE A 90 -4.73 9.19 -2.57
CA PHE A 90 -4.50 10.28 -1.63
C PHE A 90 -5.82 10.82 -1.12
N GLU A 91 -5.84 11.33 0.11
CA GLU A 91 -7.02 11.99 0.66
C GLU A 91 -7.43 13.19 -0.22
N PRO A 92 -8.69 13.26 -0.70
CA PRO A 92 -9.15 14.41 -1.46
C PRO A 92 -9.21 15.64 -0.54
N ARG A 93 -8.39 16.66 -0.85
CA ARG A 93 -8.24 17.97 -0.17
C ARG A 93 -7.33 18.01 1.08
N GLY A 94 -6.17 17.36 1.02
CA GLY A 94 -5.07 17.52 1.97
C GLY A 94 -3.80 18.17 1.39
N GLU A 95 -3.90 19.03 0.38
CA GLU A 95 -2.72 19.77 -0.13
C GLU A 95 -2.34 20.85 0.88
N TRP A 96 -1.36 20.54 1.72
CA TRP A 96 -0.72 21.52 2.60
C TRP A 96 0.38 22.23 1.82
N GLN A 97 0.34 23.56 1.84
CA GLN A 97 1.39 24.43 1.30
C GLN A 97 2.08 25.10 2.49
N GLU A 98 3.40 24.97 2.59
CA GLU A 98 4.19 25.80 3.50
C GLU A 98 4.32 27.21 2.87
N ILE A 99 3.92 28.25 3.62
CA ILE A 99 3.99 29.66 3.20
C ILE A 99 5.26 30.28 3.78
#